data_AF-A0A7C1CGY3-F1
#
_entry.id   AF-A0A7C1CGY3-F1
#
_cell.length_a   1.000
_cell.length_b   1.000
_cell.length_c   1.000
_cell.angle_alpha   90.00
_cell.angle_beta   90.00
_cell.angle_gamma   90.00
#
_symmetry.space_group_name_H-M   'P 1'
#
loop_
_entity.id
_entity.type
_entity.pdbx_description
1 polymer ?
#
loop_
_entity_poly.entity_id
_entity_poly.type
_entity_poly.pdbx_seq_one_letter_code
_entity_poly.pdbx_strand_id
1 'polypeptide(L)'
;MDLAKLKKYKDRREFVEDVKKRAFDMEVASHGCCQVVIQTFLDVFEQDNDELFMAASPFAAGMSLTGNNCGALIGGLMILGTVHGRRSVTEGMPGILKGIKPSRKVVKYFSTKYPSLDCREITGTDLADPEKSEAFFSKGGLEKCAGIIADVSGFVAEMLYDEYEKSKAA
;
A
#
# COMPACT_ATOMS: atom_id res chain seq x y z
N MET A 1 -3.46 -8.57 -10.06
CA MET A 1 -2.97 -9.61 -9.15
C MET A 1 -3.69 -10.92 -9.40
N ASP A 2 -2.96 -11.97 -9.77
CA ASP A 2 -3.48 -13.35 -9.84
C ASP A 2 -3.41 -14.00 -8.45
N LEU A 3 -4.54 -14.11 -7.77
CA LEU A 3 -4.60 -14.67 -6.41
C LEU A 3 -4.20 -16.14 -6.35
N ALA A 4 -4.22 -16.88 -7.45
CA ALA A 4 -3.78 -18.28 -7.48
C ALA A 4 -2.29 -18.44 -7.12
N LYS A 5 -1.49 -17.39 -7.31
CA LYS A 5 -0.07 -17.36 -6.90
C LYS A 5 0.11 -17.50 -5.40
N LEU A 6 -0.89 -17.16 -4.58
CA LEU A 6 -0.80 -17.29 -3.12
C LEU A 6 -0.69 -18.74 -2.64
N LYS A 7 -0.95 -19.73 -3.50
CA LYS A 7 -0.72 -21.16 -3.21
C LYS A 7 0.73 -21.52 -2.86
N LYS A 8 1.69 -20.64 -3.18
CA LYS A 8 3.10 -20.83 -2.83
C LYS A 8 3.38 -20.63 -1.34
N TYR A 9 2.50 -19.94 -0.63
CA TYR A 9 2.58 -19.78 0.81
C TYR A 9 1.83 -20.91 1.51
N LYS A 10 2.42 -21.41 2.59
CA LYS A 10 1.87 -22.45 3.46
C LYS A 10 0.56 -22.01 4.10
N ASP A 11 0.52 -20.77 4.58
CA ASP A 11 -0.65 -20.20 5.24
C ASP A 11 -0.66 -18.67 5.15
N ARG A 12 -1.75 -18.07 5.64
CA ARG A 12 -1.95 -16.62 5.69
C ARG A 12 -0.81 -15.90 6.42
N ARG A 13 -0.33 -16.47 7.53
CA ARG A 13 0.65 -15.82 8.39
C ARG A 13 1.97 -15.70 7.64
N GLU A 14 2.41 -16.77 6.97
CA GLU A 14 3.62 -16.75 6.15
C GLU A 14 3.53 -15.69 5.05
N PHE A 15 2.39 -15.61 4.34
CA PHE A 15 2.18 -14.60 3.30
C PHE A 15 2.26 -13.17 3.84
N VAL A 16 1.56 -12.88 4.93
CA VAL A 16 1.51 -11.54 5.54
C VAL A 16 2.89 -11.12 6.05
N GLU A 17 3.64 -12.03 6.67
CA GLU A 17 4.98 -11.73 7.16
C GLU A 17 6.00 -11.53 6.03
N ASP A 18 5.92 -12.28 4.93
CA ASP A 18 6.74 -12.05 3.73
C ASP A 18 6.48 -10.66 3.13
N VAL A 19 5.20 -10.29 2.96
CA VAL A 19 4.80 -8.97 2.46
C VAL A 19 5.32 -7.85 3.36
N LYS A 20 5.12 -7.97 4.68
CA LYS A 20 5.58 -6.97 5.65
C LYS A 20 7.09 -6.78 5.59
N LYS A 21 7.84 -7.88 5.53
CA LYS A 21 9.30 -7.86 5.48
C LYS A 21 9.80 -7.19 4.19
N ARG A 22 9.27 -7.60 3.03
CA ARG A 22 9.64 -7.01 1.72
C ARG A 22 9.36 -5.51 1.69
N ALA A 23 8.16 -5.11 2.09
CA ALA A 23 7.75 -3.71 2.12
C ALA A 23 8.64 -2.86 3.04
N PHE A 24 8.97 -3.38 4.23
CA PHE A 24 9.86 -2.69 5.16
C PHE A 24 11.27 -2.53 4.57
N ASP A 25 11.89 -3.64 4.15
CA ASP A 25 13.26 -3.65 3.66
C ASP A 25 13.41 -2.78 2.40
N MET A 26 12.43 -2.81 1.51
CA MET A 26 12.45 -2.05 0.27
C MET A 26 12.28 -0.54 0.50
N GLU A 27 11.46 -0.11 1.45
CA GLU A 27 11.39 1.32 1.82
C GLU A 27 12.72 1.80 2.38
N VAL A 28 13.33 1.02 3.29
CA VAL A 28 14.63 1.36 3.88
C VAL A 28 15.72 1.44 2.81
N ALA A 29 15.68 0.59 1.80
CA ALA A 29 16.68 0.56 0.74
C ALA A 29 16.48 1.62 -0.35
N SER A 30 15.23 1.94 -0.70
CA SER A 30 14.92 2.62 -1.97
C SER A 30 14.01 3.84 -1.85
N HIS A 31 13.39 4.07 -0.69
CA HIS A 31 12.34 5.08 -0.50
C HIS A 31 11.14 4.90 -1.45
N GLY A 32 10.17 5.83 -1.38
CA GLY A 32 9.05 5.88 -2.32
C GLY A 32 7.84 5.11 -1.82
N CYS A 33 7.32 5.47 -0.66
CA CYS A 33 6.29 4.74 0.08
C CYS A 33 5.14 4.10 -0.74
N CYS A 34 4.53 4.83 -1.68
CA CYS A 34 3.47 4.25 -2.53
C CYS A 34 4.03 3.25 -3.55
N GLN A 35 5.15 3.59 -4.19
CA GLN A 35 5.85 2.72 -5.15
C GLN A 35 6.34 1.44 -4.49
N VAL A 36 6.85 1.51 -3.25
CA VAL A 36 7.29 0.34 -2.48
C VAL A 36 6.14 -0.61 -2.21
N VAL A 37 4.96 -0.09 -1.84
CA VAL A 37 3.76 -0.93 -1.73
C VAL A 37 3.45 -1.59 -3.06
N ILE A 38 3.42 -0.83 -4.16
CA ILE A 38 3.15 -1.39 -5.50
C ILE A 38 4.15 -2.50 -5.85
N GLN A 39 5.44 -2.21 -5.76
CA GLN A 39 6.51 -3.13 -6.13
C GLN A 39 6.50 -4.39 -5.26
N THR A 40 6.25 -4.25 -3.96
CA THR A 40 6.14 -5.40 -3.05
C THR A 40 5.08 -6.39 -3.54
N PHE A 41 3.92 -5.91 -3.95
CA PHE A 41 2.87 -6.79 -4.46
C PHE A 41 3.15 -7.28 -5.88
N LEU A 42 3.75 -6.47 -6.75
CA LEU A 42 4.21 -6.93 -8.07
C LEU A 42 5.18 -8.12 -7.94
N ASP A 43 6.16 -8.02 -7.04
CA ASP A 43 7.12 -9.10 -6.77
C ASP A 43 6.44 -10.36 -6.24
N VAL A 44 5.55 -10.20 -5.25
CA VAL A 44 4.78 -11.30 -4.64
C VAL A 44 3.95 -12.02 -5.69
N PHE A 45 3.31 -11.28 -6.59
CA PHE A 45 2.45 -11.85 -7.63
C PHE A 45 3.20 -12.21 -8.91
N GLU A 46 4.53 -12.02 -8.93
CA GLU A 46 5.39 -12.30 -10.08
C GLU A 46 4.88 -11.60 -11.35
N GLN A 47 4.58 -10.30 -11.24
CA GLN A 47 4.06 -9.48 -12.34
C GLN A 47 4.97 -8.29 -12.61
N ASP A 48 5.24 -8.04 -13.88
CA ASP A 48 5.86 -6.80 -14.34
C ASP A 48 4.76 -5.81 -14.73
N ASN A 49 4.79 -4.61 -14.15
CA ASN A 49 3.83 -3.54 -14.46
C ASN A 49 4.44 -2.16 -14.19
N ASP A 50 5.30 -1.72 -15.11
CA ASP A 50 5.99 -0.44 -15.03
C ASP A 50 5.02 0.74 -14.97
N GLU A 51 3.89 0.64 -15.68
CA GLU A 51 2.88 1.70 -15.74
C GLU A 51 2.25 1.94 -14.35
N LEU A 52 1.91 0.87 -13.63
CA LEU A 52 1.38 0.96 -12.27
C LEU A 52 2.44 1.49 -11.29
N PHE A 53 3.69 1.02 -11.40
CA PHE A 53 4.80 1.47 -10.58
C PHE A 53 5.10 2.97 -10.80
N MET A 54 5.24 3.39 -12.06
CA MET A 54 5.48 4.79 -12.42
C MET A 54 4.32 5.70 -12.00
N ALA A 55 3.07 5.26 -12.18
CA ALA A 55 1.89 6.01 -11.77
C ALA A 55 1.82 6.23 -10.25
N ALA A 56 2.52 5.43 -9.44
CA ALA A 56 2.56 5.56 -7.99
C ALA A 56 3.57 6.63 -7.49
N SER A 57 4.51 7.06 -8.34
CA SER A 57 5.58 8.01 -7.96
C SER A 57 5.07 9.33 -7.36
N PRO A 58 4.02 9.98 -7.90
CA PRO A 58 3.56 11.27 -7.39
C PRO A 58 2.99 11.23 -5.98
N PHE A 59 2.80 10.07 -5.36
CA PHE A 59 2.22 9.94 -4.03
C PHE A 59 3.25 10.01 -2.89
N ALA A 60 4.55 10.08 -3.22
CA ALA A 60 5.61 10.24 -2.23
C ALA A 60 5.46 11.52 -1.40
N ALA A 61 5.88 11.43 -0.13
CA ALA A 61 5.83 12.52 0.85
C ALA A 61 4.44 13.20 1.02
N GLY A 62 3.38 12.44 0.74
CA GLY A 62 2.01 12.97 0.71
C GLY A 62 1.75 13.75 -0.57
N MET A 63 1.32 13.03 -1.62
CA MET A 63 0.86 13.56 -2.91
C MET A 63 1.78 14.67 -3.47
N SER A 64 3.04 14.38 -3.73
CA SER A 64 3.99 15.32 -4.35
C SER A 64 4.42 16.42 -3.39
N LEU A 65 4.90 16.01 -2.21
CA LEU A 65 5.47 16.89 -1.18
C LEU A 65 4.47 17.88 -0.55
N THR A 66 3.17 17.70 -0.78
CA THR A 66 2.16 18.59 -0.21
C THR A 66 1.82 18.22 1.23
N GLY A 67 2.24 17.05 1.70
CA GLY A 67 1.98 16.57 3.06
C GLY A 67 0.58 15.99 3.27
N ASN A 68 -0.23 15.88 2.21
CA ASN A 68 -1.56 15.26 2.20
C ASN A 68 -1.46 13.73 2.35
N ASN A 69 -2.48 12.99 1.91
CA ASN A 69 -2.67 11.57 2.21
C ASN A 69 -1.40 10.71 2.03
N CYS A 70 -1.16 9.85 3.03
CA CYS A 70 -0.01 8.97 3.11
C CYS A 70 0.10 8.05 1.88
N GLY A 71 1.29 7.97 1.28
CA GLY A 71 1.53 7.13 0.11
C GLY A 71 1.34 5.63 0.39
N ALA A 72 1.62 5.14 1.60
CA ALA A 72 1.33 3.75 1.97
C ALA A 72 -0.17 3.43 1.89
N LEU A 73 -1.02 4.33 2.38
CA LEU A 73 -2.47 4.22 2.28
C LEU A 73 -2.91 4.18 0.81
N ILE A 74 -2.42 5.13 0.00
CA ILE A 74 -2.75 5.20 -1.44
C ILE A 74 -2.31 3.91 -2.16
N GLY A 75 -1.09 3.43 -1.92
CA GLY A 75 -0.57 2.20 -2.52
C GLY A 75 -1.42 0.98 -2.17
N GLY A 76 -1.82 0.84 -0.91
CA GLY A 76 -2.72 -0.24 -0.49
C GLY A 76 -4.08 -0.19 -1.19
N LEU A 77 -4.63 1.01 -1.38
CA LEU A 77 -5.87 1.22 -2.13
C LEU A 77 -5.71 0.88 -3.62
N MET A 78 -4.58 1.26 -4.23
CA MET A 78 -4.27 0.94 -5.62
C MET A 78 -4.19 -0.58 -5.83
N ILE A 79 -3.51 -1.30 -4.95
CA ILE A 79 -3.39 -2.78 -5.01
C ILE A 79 -4.76 -3.45 -4.91
N LEU A 80 -5.59 -3.06 -3.94
CA LEU A 80 -6.97 -3.57 -3.86
C LEU A 80 -7.79 -3.21 -5.12
N GLY A 81 -7.57 -2.02 -5.68
CA GLY A 81 -8.16 -1.59 -6.94
C GLY A 81 -7.84 -2.52 -8.10
N THR A 82 -6.63 -3.10 -8.15
CA THR A 82 -6.27 -4.07 -9.20
C THR A 82 -7.04 -5.40 -9.12
N VAL A 83 -7.70 -5.69 -7.99
CA VAL A 83 -8.48 -6.91 -7.77
C VAL A 83 -9.98 -6.63 -7.84
N HIS A 84 -10.44 -5.53 -7.25
CA HIS A 84 -11.87 -5.25 -7.07
C HIS A 84 -12.39 -4.08 -7.92
N GLY A 85 -11.50 -3.32 -8.58
CA GLY A 85 -11.86 -2.20 -9.42
C GLY A 85 -12.67 -2.62 -10.64
N ARG A 86 -13.49 -1.67 -11.14
CA ARG A 86 -14.18 -1.84 -12.42
C ARG A 86 -13.16 -1.94 -13.57
N ARG A 87 -13.44 -2.79 -14.55
CA ARG A 87 -12.61 -2.93 -15.77
C ARG A 87 -13.03 -2.00 -16.89
N SER A 88 -14.28 -1.52 -16.86
CA SER A 88 -14.80 -0.55 -17.81
C SER A 88 -15.55 0.60 -17.14
N VAL A 89 -15.45 1.79 -17.71
CA VAL A 89 -16.25 2.95 -17.31
C VAL A 89 -17.76 2.69 -17.46
N THR A 90 -18.15 1.81 -18.37
CA THR A 90 -19.54 1.42 -18.63
C THR A 90 -20.16 0.59 -17.50
N GLU A 91 -19.36 0.01 -16.60
CA GLU A 91 -19.87 -0.67 -15.40
C GLU A 91 -20.53 0.31 -14.40
N GLY A 92 -20.34 1.63 -14.60
CA GLY A 92 -21.04 2.67 -13.87
C GLY A 92 -20.86 2.58 -12.35
N MET A 93 -21.90 2.99 -11.63
CA MET A 93 -21.91 2.99 -10.16
C MET A 93 -21.75 1.60 -9.53
N PRO A 94 -22.38 0.52 -10.05
CA PRO A 94 -22.17 -0.83 -9.52
C PRO A 94 -20.69 -1.25 -9.51
N GLY A 95 -19.96 -1.00 -10.60
CA GLY A 95 -18.51 -1.28 -10.68
C GLY A 95 -17.69 -0.44 -9.71
N ILE A 96 -18.01 0.85 -9.55
CA ILE A 96 -17.36 1.74 -8.57
C ILE A 96 -17.55 1.20 -7.14
N LEU A 97 -18.78 0.86 -6.76
CA LEU A 97 -19.11 0.37 -5.42
C LEU A 97 -18.43 -0.96 -5.09
N LYS A 98 -18.18 -1.81 -6.10
CA LYS A 98 -17.43 -3.06 -5.93
C LYS A 98 -16.01 -2.79 -5.43
N GLY A 99 -15.32 -1.79 -5.97
CA GLY A 99 -13.97 -1.39 -5.54
C GLY A 99 -13.95 -0.58 -4.24
N ILE A 100 -14.95 0.27 -4.00
CA ILE A 100 -15.03 1.12 -2.79
C ILE A 100 -15.22 0.28 -1.52
N LYS A 101 -16.07 -0.76 -1.56
CA LYS A 101 -16.38 -1.58 -0.37
C LYS A 101 -15.13 -2.16 0.33
N PRO A 102 -14.21 -2.87 -0.35
CA PRO A 102 -12.97 -3.33 0.27
C PRO A 102 -12.05 -2.16 0.63
N SER A 103 -11.91 -1.17 -0.25
CA SER A 103 -11.06 0.02 -0.01
C SER A 103 -11.38 0.75 1.30
N ARG A 104 -12.67 0.87 1.66
CA ARG A 104 -13.11 1.48 2.92
C ARG A 104 -12.60 0.75 4.16
N LYS A 105 -12.32 -0.55 4.07
CA LYS A 105 -11.74 -1.31 5.20
C LYS A 105 -10.31 -0.87 5.47
N VAL A 106 -9.50 -0.62 4.44
CA VAL A 106 -8.13 -0.12 4.59
C VAL A 106 -8.12 1.29 5.15
N VAL A 107 -8.98 2.19 4.64
CA VAL A 107 -9.09 3.55 5.19
C VAL A 107 -9.50 3.50 6.67
N LYS A 108 -10.50 2.69 7.02
CA LYS A 108 -10.94 2.53 8.41
C LYS A 108 -9.82 1.96 9.29
N TYR A 109 -9.12 0.92 8.83
CA TYR A 109 -7.98 0.35 9.52
C TYR A 109 -6.91 1.41 9.80
N PHE A 110 -6.52 2.14 8.76
CA PHE A 110 -5.52 3.20 8.84
C PHE A 110 -5.91 4.28 9.86
N SER A 111 -7.14 4.79 9.80
CA SER A 111 -7.65 5.80 10.75
C SER A 111 -7.73 5.31 12.20
N THR A 112 -7.74 4.00 12.45
CA THR A 112 -7.71 3.47 13.83
C THR A 112 -6.30 3.34 14.39
N LYS A 113 -5.27 3.38 13.52
CA LYS A 113 -3.87 3.14 13.87
C LYS A 113 -3.05 4.42 13.88
N TYR A 114 -3.38 5.38 13.03
CA TYR A 114 -2.59 6.59 12.81
C TYR A 114 -3.40 7.85 13.13
N PRO A 115 -2.74 8.94 13.57
CA PRO A 115 -3.42 10.15 14.02
C PRO A 115 -4.15 10.90 12.91
N SER A 116 -3.79 10.66 11.65
CA SER A 116 -4.38 11.30 10.48
C SER A 116 -4.21 10.39 9.27
N LEU A 117 -4.90 10.71 8.17
CA LEU A 117 -4.60 10.13 6.85
C LEU A 117 -3.41 10.84 6.18
N ASP A 118 -3.07 12.05 6.63
CA ASP A 118 -2.12 12.93 5.97
C ASP A 118 -0.68 12.71 6.45
N CYS A 119 0.24 12.65 5.49
CA CYS A 119 1.64 12.34 5.70
C CYS A 119 2.31 13.33 6.64
N ARG A 120 2.03 14.63 6.51
CA ARG A 120 2.60 15.66 7.38
C ARG A 120 2.18 15.49 8.82
N GLU A 121 0.91 15.17 9.06
CA GLU A 121 0.38 14.94 10.42
C GLU A 121 0.95 13.66 11.04
N ILE A 122 1.16 12.61 10.23
CA ILE A 122 1.75 11.35 10.71
C ILE A 122 3.24 11.52 10.99
N THR A 123 3.98 12.17 10.09
CA THR A 123 5.43 12.36 10.20
C THR A 123 5.77 13.44 11.22
N GLY A 124 4.90 14.44 11.38
CA GLY A 124 5.15 15.68 12.13
C GLY A 124 6.11 16.62 11.41
N THR A 125 6.32 16.42 10.10
CA THR A 125 7.38 17.11 9.33
C THR A 125 6.87 17.57 7.97
N ASP A 126 7.30 18.76 7.55
CA ASP A 126 7.17 19.19 6.16
C ASP A 126 8.33 18.66 5.34
N LEU A 127 8.08 17.60 4.57
CA LEU A 127 9.09 16.94 3.75
C LEU A 127 9.45 17.73 2.47
N ALA A 128 8.69 18.79 2.14
CA ALA A 128 9.05 19.73 1.07
C ALA A 128 10.23 20.64 1.44
N ASP A 129 10.47 20.81 2.74
CA ASP A 129 11.57 21.61 3.28
C ASP A 129 12.82 20.71 3.43
N PRO A 130 13.91 20.98 2.69
CA PRO A 130 15.08 20.11 2.68
C PRO A 130 15.73 19.92 4.07
N GLU A 131 15.82 20.97 4.88
CA GLU A 131 16.45 20.90 6.21
C GLU A 131 15.61 20.05 7.16
N LYS A 132 14.28 20.23 7.11
CA LYS A 132 13.36 19.44 7.93
C LYS A 132 13.31 17.97 7.48
N SER A 133 13.34 17.74 6.17
CA SER A 133 13.39 16.41 5.57
C SER A 133 14.65 15.66 6.01
N GLU A 134 15.82 16.29 5.92
CA GLU A 134 17.09 15.73 6.41
C GLU A 134 17.05 15.45 7.93
N ALA A 135 16.54 16.39 8.73
CA ALA A 135 16.39 16.22 10.16
C ALA A 135 15.43 15.08 10.53
N PHE A 136 14.40 14.83 9.73
CA PHE A 136 13.47 13.71 9.90
C PHE A 136 14.14 12.38 9.58
N PHE A 137 14.82 12.27 8.44
CA PHE A 137 15.46 11.02 8.03
C PHE A 137 16.65 10.65 8.91
N SER A 138 17.47 11.62 9.33
CA SER A 138 18.60 11.39 10.27
C SER A 138 18.17 10.87 11.64
N LYS A 139 16.89 10.99 12.01
CA LYS A 139 16.31 10.52 13.28
C LYS A 139 15.49 9.24 13.14
N GLY A 140 15.70 8.49 12.07
CA GLY A 140 14.98 7.24 11.81
C GLY A 140 13.60 7.43 11.17
N GLY A 141 13.39 8.56 10.49
CA GLY A 141 12.15 8.84 9.78
C GLY A 141 11.83 7.83 8.68
N LEU A 142 12.87 7.21 8.09
CA LEU A 142 12.70 6.19 7.07
C LEU A 142 12.12 4.90 7.66
N GLU A 143 12.64 4.43 8.79
CA GLU A 143 12.13 3.27 9.52
C GLU A 143 10.70 3.50 10.01
N LYS A 144 10.37 4.75 10.38
CA LYS A 144 8.99 5.14 10.68
C LYS A 144 8.08 4.95 9.47
N CYS A 145 8.49 5.43 8.29
CA CYS A 145 7.74 5.23 7.04
C CYS A 145 7.65 3.74 6.66
N ALA A 146 8.77 3.01 6.76
CA ALA A 146 8.85 1.57 6.48
C ALA A 146 7.90 0.76 7.37
N GLY A 147 7.79 1.11 8.66
CA GLY A 147 6.84 0.50 9.58
C GLY A 147 5.38 0.72 9.16
N ILE A 148 5.04 1.91 8.65
CA ILE A 148 3.69 2.21 8.14
C ILE A 148 3.41 1.41 6.86
N ILE A 149 4.36 1.36 5.94
CA ILE A 149 4.23 0.62 4.67
C ILE A 149 4.08 -0.87 4.94
N ALA A 150 4.88 -1.43 5.85
CA ALA A 150 4.76 -2.83 6.26
C ALA A 150 3.39 -3.12 6.87
N ASP A 151 2.93 -2.28 7.81
CA ASP A 151 1.62 -2.45 8.47
C ASP A 151 0.46 -2.43 7.46
N VAL A 152 0.41 -1.41 6.60
CA VAL A 152 -0.66 -1.29 5.59
C VAL A 152 -0.59 -2.43 4.58
N SER A 153 0.61 -2.79 4.11
CA SER A 153 0.80 -3.90 3.17
C SER A 153 0.38 -5.23 3.80
N GLY A 154 0.70 -5.44 5.08
CA GLY A 154 0.26 -6.62 5.83
C GLY A 154 -1.26 -6.72 5.92
N PHE A 155 -1.95 -5.62 6.24
CA PHE A 155 -3.42 -5.60 6.27
C PHE A 155 -4.05 -5.85 4.88
N VAL A 156 -3.47 -5.27 3.82
CA VAL A 156 -3.90 -5.55 2.44
C VAL A 156 -3.65 -7.03 2.08
N ALA A 157 -2.52 -7.61 2.49
CA ALA A 157 -2.22 -9.02 2.29
C ALA A 157 -3.23 -9.93 3.00
N GLU A 158 -3.64 -9.62 4.23
CA GLU A 158 -4.71 -10.35 4.91
C GLU A 158 -6.01 -10.35 4.09
N MET A 159 -6.40 -9.18 3.57
CA MET A 159 -7.59 -9.04 2.72
C MET A 159 -7.48 -9.83 1.42
N LEU A 160 -6.32 -9.80 0.76
CA LEU A 160 -6.10 -10.56 -0.48
C LEU A 160 -6.14 -12.07 -0.23
N TYR A 161 -5.59 -12.53 0.89
CA TYR A 161 -5.63 -13.94 1.28
C TYR A 161 -7.06 -14.40 1.61
N ASP A 162 -7.89 -13.55 2.23
CA ASP A 162 -9.32 -13.83 2.42
C ASP A 162 -10.05 -14.06 1.10
N GLU A 163 -9.77 -13.23 0.10
CA GLU A 163 -10.36 -13.38 -1.23
C GLU A 163 -9.88 -14.64 -1.94
N TYR A 164 -8.60 -14.99 -1.77
CA TYR A 164 -8.05 -16.25 -2.26
C TYR A 164 -8.74 -17.47 -1.65
N GLU A 165 -8.92 -17.50 -0.33
CA GLU A 165 -9.62 -18.61 0.35
C GLU A 165 -11.10 -18.72 -0.09
N LYS A 166 -11.79 -17.59 -0.26
CA LYS A 166 -13.17 -17.58 -0.81
C LYS A 166 -13.21 -18.15 -2.22
N SER A 167 -12.21 -17.85 -3.06
CA SER A 167 -12.15 -18.35 -4.44
C SER A 167 -11.93 -19.87 -4.53
N LYS A 168 -11.40 -20.51 -3.47
CA LYS A 168 -11.30 -21.97 -3.38
C LYS A 168 -12.60 -22.66 -2.96
N ALA A 169 -13.45 -21.93 -2.25
CA ALA A 169 -14.69 -22.46 -1.68
C ALA A 169 -15.90 -22.30 -2.62
N ALA A 170 -15.73 -21.54 -3.72
CA ALA A 170 -16.71 -21.33 -4.78
C ALA A 170 -16.50 -22.31 -5.93
#